data_AF-A0AAP4E8M1-F1
#
_entry.id   AF-A0AAP4E8M1-F1
#
_cell.length_a   1.000
_cell.length_b   1.000
_cell.length_c   1.000
_cell.angle_alpha   90.00
_cell.angle_beta   90.00
_cell.angle_gamma   90.00
#
_symmetry.space_group_name_H-M   'P 1'
#
loop_
_entity.id
_entity.type
_entity.pdbx_description
1 polymer ?
#
loop_
_entity_poly.entity_id
_entity_poly.type
_entity_poly.pdbx_seq_one_letter_code
_entity_poly.pdbx_strand_id
1 'polypeptide(L)'
;MAKGKGRGSSKSPEVKVEKIPDGLEGTGEIQKRTYEPNPKHDPQSGWGSPNPIPDAETGQKLLDAAYSSSKNKQLYNIYEGKLVKFKPDGEMGWHPYEVTNPAREVPADVLRQFLRDGKITKVEYNKLLRNK
;
A
#
# COMPACT_ATOMS: atom_id res chain seq x y z
N MET A 1 -14.75 -40.38 -47.60
CA MET A 1 -14.47 -40.94 -46.26
C MET A 1 -13.16 -40.37 -45.76
N ALA A 2 -13.22 -39.50 -44.76
CA ALA A 2 -12.09 -38.72 -44.24
C ALA A 2 -11.32 -39.49 -43.15
N LYS A 3 -9.99 -39.41 -43.16
CA LYS A 3 -9.13 -39.71 -42.00
C LYS A 3 -7.98 -38.69 -41.93
N GLY A 4 -8.24 -37.55 -41.29
CA GLY A 4 -7.20 -36.65 -40.80
C GLY A 4 -6.60 -37.24 -39.52
N LYS A 5 -5.29 -37.50 -39.51
CA LYS A 5 -4.56 -37.91 -38.30
C LYS A 5 -4.36 -36.70 -37.39
N GLY A 6 -4.83 -36.86 -36.16
CA GLY A 6 -4.84 -35.86 -35.11
C GLY A 6 -3.47 -35.52 -34.54
N ARG A 7 -3.44 -34.32 -33.98
CA ARG A 7 -2.33 -33.62 -33.32
C ARG A 7 -1.85 -34.42 -32.10
N GLY A 8 -0.54 -34.43 -31.87
CA GLY A 8 0.04 -34.86 -30.60
C GLY A 8 -0.37 -33.88 -29.49
N SER A 9 -1.08 -34.40 -28.49
CA SER A 9 -1.28 -33.70 -27.22
C SER A 9 -0.15 -34.06 -26.27
N SER A 10 0.62 -33.05 -25.91
CA SER A 10 1.59 -33.06 -24.82
C SER A 10 0.89 -33.41 -23.50
N LYS A 11 1.44 -34.37 -22.75
CA LYS A 11 1.08 -34.60 -21.35
C LYS A 11 1.50 -33.37 -20.53
N SER A 12 0.52 -32.65 -19.98
CA SER A 12 0.74 -31.76 -18.84
C SER A 12 0.39 -32.53 -17.56
N PRO A 13 1.15 -32.39 -16.45
CA PRO A 13 0.82 -33.06 -15.21
C PRO A 13 -0.44 -32.45 -14.57
N GLU A 14 -1.28 -33.33 -14.04
CA GLU A 14 -2.52 -33.01 -13.33
C GLU A 14 -2.18 -32.43 -11.95
N VAL A 15 -2.44 -31.14 -11.75
CA VAL A 15 -2.28 -30.47 -10.45
C VAL A 15 -3.53 -30.78 -9.62
N LYS A 16 -3.33 -31.48 -8.51
CA LYS A 16 -4.36 -31.78 -7.52
C LYS A 16 -4.83 -30.46 -6.90
N VAL A 17 -6.05 -30.04 -7.24
CA VAL A 17 -6.69 -28.84 -6.68
C VAL A 17 -7.08 -29.13 -5.23
N GLU A 18 -6.31 -28.60 -4.28
CA GLU A 18 -6.78 -28.44 -2.91
C GLU A 18 -7.75 -27.25 -2.85
N LYS A 19 -8.93 -27.50 -2.29
CA LYS A 19 -10.06 -26.58 -2.26
C LYS A 19 -9.81 -25.49 -1.20
N ILE A 20 -9.59 -24.25 -1.65
CA ILE A 20 -9.45 -23.07 -0.79
C ILE A 20 -10.84 -22.67 -0.27
N PRO A 21 -11.03 -22.36 1.04
CA PRO A 21 -12.32 -21.96 1.58
C PRO A 21 -12.79 -20.61 1.03
N ASP A 22 -14.09 -20.54 0.71
CA ASP A 22 -14.79 -19.33 0.28
C ASP A 22 -14.61 -18.18 1.29
N GLY A 23 -14.04 -17.05 0.87
CA GLY A 23 -13.99 -15.87 1.74
C GLY A 23 -13.09 -14.70 1.41
N LEU A 24 -12.22 -14.74 0.39
CA LEU A 24 -11.46 -13.55 -0.03
C LEU A 24 -11.21 -13.56 -1.54
N GLU A 25 -12.05 -12.84 -2.28
CA GLU A 25 -11.78 -12.49 -3.67
C GLU A 25 -10.60 -11.51 -3.74
N GLY A 26 -9.56 -11.88 -4.52
CA GLY A 26 -8.44 -10.98 -4.82
C GLY A 26 -7.13 -11.69 -5.15
N THR A 27 -7.11 -12.59 -6.14
CA THR A 27 -5.88 -13.15 -6.71
C THR A 27 -5.17 -12.11 -7.56
N GLY A 28 -4.24 -11.38 -6.96
CA GLY A 28 -3.08 -10.81 -7.63
C GLY A 28 -1.90 -11.11 -6.73
N GLU A 29 -0.78 -11.56 -7.27
CA GLU A 29 0.46 -11.67 -6.50
C GLU A 29 0.64 -10.37 -5.72
N ILE A 30 0.62 -10.44 -4.38
CA ILE A 30 0.98 -9.28 -3.57
C ILE A 30 2.47 -9.11 -3.84
N GLN A 31 2.82 -8.26 -4.81
CA GLN A 31 4.20 -7.86 -5.02
C GLN A 31 4.72 -7.40 -3.66
N LYS A 32 5.72 -8.12 -3.15
CA LYS A 32 6.23 -7.92 -1.80
C LYS A 32 6.80 -6.49 -1.73
N ARG A 33 6.08 -5.61 -1.05
CA ARG A 33 6.52 -4.24 -0.79
C ARG A 33 7.60 -4.29 0.27
N THR A 34 8.71 -3.60 0.04
CA THR A 34 9.78 -3.50 1.03
C THR A 34 9.83 -2.08 1.56
N TYR A 35 9.72 -1.94 2.88
CA TYR A 35 9.91 -0.68 3.54
C TYR A 35 11.38 -0.29 3.48
N GLU A 36 11.64 0.88 2.91
CA GLU A 36 12.99 1.42 2.80
C GLU A 36 12.97 2.86 3.31
N PRO A 37 13.53 3.12 4.50
CA PRO A 37 13.70 4.50 4.94
C PRO A 37 14.69 5.17 3.98
N ASN A 38 14.33 6.34 3.44
CA ASN A 38 15.22 7.07 2.56
C ASN A 38 16.51 7.51 3.31
N PRO A 39 17.72 7.32 2.75
CA PRO A 39 18.97 7.80 3.36
C PRO A 39 18.99 9.30 3.66
N LYS A 40 18.15 10.10 2.97
CA LYS A 40 17.99 11.55 3.20
C LYS A 40 17.17 11.91 4.45
N HIS A 41 16.73 10.92 5.23
CA HIS A 41 16.13 11.15 6.55
C HIS A 41 17.16 11.42 7.66
N ASP A 42 18.46 11.44 7.34
CA ASP A 42 19.50 11.76 8.30
C ASP A 42 19.48 13.27 8.66
N PRO A 43 19.17 13.65 9.92
CA PRO A 43 19.20 15.04 10.36
C PRO A 43 20.59 15.69 10.25
N GLN A 44 21.67 14.89 10.17
CA GLN A 44 23.04 15.37 10.05
C GLN A 44 23.32 16.04 8.69
N SER A 45 22.50 15.78 7.66
CA SER A 45 22.65 16.36 6.31
C SER A 45 21.96 17.72 6.14
N GLY A 46 21.10 18.14 7.08
CA GLY A 46 20.41 19.45 7.04
C GLY A 46 19.37 19.64 5.91
N TRP A 47 19.20 18.66 5.03
CA TRP A 47 18.27 18.69 3.89
C TRP A 47 17.49 17.36 3.79
N GLY A 48 16.17 17.42 4.01
CA GLY A 48 15.27 16.26 3.97
C GLY A 48 14.13 16.39 4.97
N SER A 49 13.07 15.60 4.83
CA SER A 49 12.07 15.44 5.91
C SER A 49 12.56 14.34 6.84
N PRO A 50 12.44 14.46 8.17
CA PRO A 50 12.74 13.34 9.07
C PRO A 50 11.87 12.12 8.76
N ASN A 51 12.38 10.92 9.03
CA ASN A 51 11.55 9.74 8.97
C ASN A 51 10.55 9.78 10.14
N PRO A 52 9.23 9.74 9.88
CA PRO A 52 8.24 9.73 10.96
C PRO A 52 8.16 8.39 11.72
N ILE A 53 8.85 7.35 11.26
CA ILE A 53 8.78 5.98 11.79
C ILE A 53 10.14 5.62 12.43
N PRO A 54 10.15 5.09 13.68
CA PRO A 54 11.37 4.92 14.45
C PRO A 54 12.28 3.78 13.94
N ASP A 55 11.71 2.74 13.33
CA ASP A 55 12.45 1.55 12.93
C ASP A 55 11.83 0.85 11.71
N ALA A 56 12.57 -0.08 11.12
CA ALA A 56 12.17 -0.80 9.91
C ALA A 56 11.03 -1.79 10.14
N GLU A 57 10.93 -2.40 11.32
CA GLU A 57 9.88 -3.38 11.64
C GLU A 57 8.53 -2.69 11.71
N THR A 58 8.46 -1.58 12.45
CA THR A 58 7.29 -0.70 12.53
C THR A 58 6.93 -0.17 11.13
N GLY A 59 7.94 0.22 10.34
CA GLY A 59 7.76 0.71 8.98
C GLY A 59 7.11 -0.30 8.05
N GLN A 60 7.61 -1.54 8.06
CA GLN A 60 7.04 -2.62 7.25
C GLN A 60 5.61 -2.94 7.67
N LYS A 61 5.33 -3.05 8.97
CA LYS A 61 3.96 -3.30 9.49
C LYS A 61 2.99 -2.20 9.03
N LEU A 62 3.40 -0.94 9.08
CA LEU A 62 2.59 0.18 8.61
C LEU A 62 2.40 0.16 7.08
N LEU A 63 3.42 -0.22 6.31
CA LEU A 63 3.33 -0.35 4.85
C LEU A 63 2.39 -1.47 4.41
N ASP A 64 2.45 -2.61 5.09
CA ASP A 64 1.61 -3.79 4.80
C ASP A 64 0.13 -3.50 5.10
N ALA A 65 -0.14 -2.72 6.15
CA ALA A 65 -1.50 -2.29 6.53
C ALA A 65 -1.94 -0.98 5.85
N ALA A 66 -1.17 -0.44 4.90
CA ALA A 66 -1.43 0.87 4.33
C ALA A 66 -2.61 0.87 3.35
N TYR A 67 -3.34 1.98 3.36
CA TYR A 67 -4.51 2.23 2.51
C TYR A 67 -4.06 2.77 1.16
N SER A 68 -4.63 2.24 0.09
CA SER A 68 -4.39 2.70 -1.28
C SER A 68 -5.47 3.68 -1.73
N SER A 69 -5.14 4.49 -2.73
CA SER A 69 -6.12 5.31 -3.45
C SER A 69 -6.22 4.86 -4.90
N SER A 70 -7.38 5.06 -5.51
CA SER A 70 -7.53 4.92 -6.97
C SER A 70 -6.90 6.07 -7.76
N LYS A 71 -6.48 7.15 -7.09
CA LYS A 71 -6.01 8.39 -7.74
C LYS A 71 -4.50 8.45 -7.95
N ASN A 72 -3.73 7.73 -7.14
CA ASN A 72 -2.27 7.73 -7.21
C ASN A 72 -1.69 6.44 -6.64
N LYS A 73 -0.39 6.22 -6.87
CA LYS A 73 0.32 5.02 -6.41
C LYS A 73 0.83 5.11 -4.96
N GLN A 74 0.61 6.23 -4.27
CA GLN A 74 1.06 6.38 -2.89
C GLN A 74 0.14 5.57 -1.96
N LEU A 75 0.71 5.11 -0.86
CA LEU A 75 -0.04 4.44 0.20
C LEU A 75 -0.06 5.31 1.44
N TYR A 76 -1.05 5.14 2.30
CA TYR A 76 -1.27 6.02 3.44
C TYR A 76 -1.57 5.21 4.70
N ASN A 77 -1.06 5.66 5.83
CA ASN A 77 -1.41 5.10 7.14
C ASN A 77 -1.42 6.20 8.21
N ILE A 78 -1.83 5.85 9.42
CA ILE A 78 -1.76 6.72 10.59
C ILE A 78 -0.83 6.07 11.61
N TYR A 79 0.14 6.85 12.07
CA TYR A 79 1.08 6.44 13.11
C TYR A 79 1.14 7.54 14.17
N GLU A 80 0.88 7.17 15.44
CA GLU A 80 0.86 8.11 16.58
C GLU A 80 -0.02 9.36 16.33
N GLY A 81 -1.18 9.18 15.68
CA GLY A 81 -2.10 10.27 15.36
C GLY A 81 -1.68 11.14 14.16
N LYS A 82 -0.52 10.87 13.54
CA LYS A 82 -0.03 11.57 12.36
C LYS A 82 -0.29 10.78 11.09
N LEU A 83 -0.61 11.47 10.00
CA LEU A 83 -0.71 10.87 8.68
C LEU A 83 0.67 10.64 8.09
N VAL A 84 0.89 9.42 7.61
CA VAL A 84 2.10 9.01 6.92
C VAL A 84 1.72 8.60 5.50
N LYS A 85 2.53 9.01 4.52
CA LYS A 85 2.44 8.53 3.14
C LYS A 85 3.69 7.74 2.78
N PHE A 86 3.50 6.64 2.07
CA PHE A 86 4.57 5.85 1.47
C PHE A 86 4.62 6.13 -0.02
N LYS A 87 5.76 6.62 -0.50
CA LYS A 87 6.02 6.84 -1.92
C LYS A 87 6.81 5.64 -2.47
N PRO A 88 6.39 5.05 -3.61
CA PRO A 88 7.20 4.04 -4.27
C PRO A 88 8.45 4.69 -4.87
N ASP A 89 9.57 3.98 -4.84
CA ASP A 89 10.85 4.41 -5.42
C ASP A 89 11.00 4.09 -6.92
N GLY A 90 10.13 3.22 -7.46
CA GLY A 90 10.14 2.79 -8.85
C GLY A 90 10.46 1.30 -9.04
N GLU A 91 10.96 0.64 -7.99
CA GLU A 91 11.23 -0.80 -7.94
C GLU A 91 10.29 -1.46 -6.92
N MET A 92 10.83 -1.89 -5.77
CA MET A 92 10.07 -2.53 -4.69
C MET A 92 10.15 -1.75 -3.37
N GLY A 93 10.91 -0.66 -3.32
CA GLY A 93 11.12 0.14 -2.12
C GLY A 93 10.03 1.19 -1.91
N TRP A 94 9.70 1.41 -0.64
CA TRP A 94 8.67 2.37 -0.23
C TRP A 94 9.19 3.27 0.88
N HIS A 95 9.19 4.57 0.60
CA HIS A 95 9.74 5.59 1.49
C HIS A 95 8.64 6.31 2.27
N PRO A 96 8.71 6.39 3.61
CA PRO A 96 7.74 7.10 4.42
C PRO A 96 8.00 8.60 4.45
N TYR A 97 6.92 9.37 4.52
CA TYR A 97 6.96 10.81 4.80
C TYR A 97 5.77 11.19 5.67
N GLU A 98 5.98 12.09 6.63
CA GLU A 98 4.86 12.73 7.31
C GLU A 98 4.08 13.58 6.31
N VAL A 99 2.76 13.54 6.40
CA VAL A 99 1.87 14.40 5.63
C VAL A 99 1.64 15.69 6.40
N THR A 100 2.07 16.81 5.84
CA THR A 100 1.94 18.13 6.49
C THR A 100 0.74 18.93 5.99
N ASN A 101 0.27 18.68 4.76
CA ASN A 101 -0.96 19.25 4.22
C ASN A 101 -1.93 18.14 3.74
N PRO A 102 -2.72 17.54 4.66
CA PRO A 102 -3.62 16.45 4.31
C PRO A 102 -4.64 16.77 3.22
N ALA A 103 -5.16 18.00 3.15
CA ALA A 103 -6.19 18.36 2.17
C ALA A 103 -5.66 18.33 0.72
N ARG A 104 -4.35 18.53 0.54
CA ARG A 104 -3.69 18.51 -0.77
C ARG A 104 -3.05 17.16 -1.08
N GLU A 105 -2.59 16.46 -0.06
CA GLU A 105 -1.71 15.31 -0.22
C GLU A 105 -2.42 13.97 -0.05
N VAL A 106 -3.52 13.92 0.70
CA VAL A 106 -4.26 12.68 0.96
C VAL A 106 -5.56 12.65 0.17
N PRO A 107 -5.74 11.67 -0.72
CA PRO A 107 -6.98 11.49 -1.45
C PRO A 107 -8.19 11.33 -0.51
N ALA A 108 -9.29 12.02 -0.81
CA ALA A 108 -10.50 11.99 0.01
C ALA A 108 -11.11 10.58 0.19
N ASP A 109 -10.89 9.67 -0.75
CA ASP A 109 -11.25 8.25 -0.67
C ASP A 109 -10.52 7.51 0.45
N VAL A 110 -9.23 7.78 0.63
CA VAL A 110 -8.44 7.24 1.76
C VAL A 110 -8.97 7.78 3.08
N LEU A 111 -9.21 9.10 3.17
CA LEU A 111 -9.77 9.71 4.39
C LEU A 111 -11.15 9.14 4.74
N ARG A 112 -11.98 8.81 3.73
CA ARG A 112 -13.26 8.12 3.95
C ARG A 112 -13.09 6.69 4.45
N GLN A 113 -12.08 5.96 3.99
CA GLN A 113 -11.75 4.62 4.50
C GLN A 113 -11.29 4.70 5.95
N PHE A 114 -10.39 5.63 6.30
CA PHE A 114 -10.01 5.85 7.70
C PHE A 114 -11.20 6.16 8.61
N LEU A 115 -12.15 6.99 8.14
CA LEU A 115 -13.37 7.27 8.90
C LEU A 115 -14.23 6.01 9.07
N ARG A 116 -14.42 5.24 8.00
CA ARG A 116 -15.23 4.01 8.01
C ARG A 116 -14.66 2.96 8.98
N ASP A 117 -13.34 2.83 8.99
CA ASP A 117 -12.62 1.85 9.81
C ASP A 117 -12.33 2.36 11.23
N GLY A 118 -12.85 3.54 11.60
CA GLY A 118 -12.72 4.12 12.93
C GLY A 118 -11.30 4.60 13.28
N LYS A 119 -10.43 4.77 12.27
CA LYS A 119 -9.07 5.30 12.46
C LYS A 119 -9.04 6.80 12.74
N ILE A 120 -10.07 7.51 12.29
CA ILE A 120 -10.31 8.92 12.58
C ILE A 120 -11.79 9.14 12.87
N THR A 121 -12.08 10.17 13.64
CA THR A 121 -13.44 10.65 13.90
C THR A 121 -13.98 11.47 12.73
N LYS A 122 -15.32 11.66 12.71
CA LYS A 122 -15.97 12.56 11.74
C LYS A 122 -15.46 14.00 11.83
N VAL A 123 -15.08 14.44 13.04
CA VAL A 123 -14.54 15.79 13.27
C VAL A 123 -13.15 15.91 12.63
N GLU A 124 -12.28 14.94 12.84
CA GLU A 124 -10.94 14.90 12.23
C GLU A 124 -11.03 14.81 10.71
N TYR A 125 -11.88 13.93 10.17
CA TYR A 125 -12.13 13.84 8.73
C TYR A 125 -12.47 15.21 8.10
N ASN A 126 -13.39 15.95 8.72
CA ASN A 126 -13.78 17.28 8.24
C ASN A 126 -12.65 18.31 8.33
N LYS A 127 -11.79 18.23 9.37
CA LYS A 127 -10.61 19.09 9.50
C LYS A 127 -9.58 18.78 8.42
N LEU A 128 -9.26 17.49 8.23
CA LEU A 128 -8.26 17.01 7.26
C LEU A 128 -8.62 17.39 5.82
N LEU A 129 -9.91 17.42 5.47
CA LEU A 129 -10.37 17.86 4.13
C LEU A 129 -10.25 19.35 3.86
N ARG A 130 -10.21 20.19 4.90
CA ARG A 130 -10.34 21.65 4.78
C ARG A 130 -9.04 22.41 5.02
N ASN A 131 -7.98 21.71 5.44
CA ASN A 131 -6.67 22.29 5.75
C ASN A 131 -5.96 22.76 4.46
N LYS A 132 -6.32 23.93 3.93
CA LYS A 132 -5.75 24.49 2.69
C LYS A 132 -4.40 25.15 2.95
#